data_AF-A0A2N5ABM7-F1
#
_entry.id   AF-A0A2N5ABM7-F1
#
_cell.length_a   1.000
_cell.length_b   1.000
_cell.length_c   1.000
_cell.angle_alpha   90.00
_cell.angle_beta   90.00
_cell.angle_gamma   90.00
#
_symmetry.space_group_name_H-M   'P 1'
#
loop_
_entity.id
_entity.type
_entity.pdbx_description
1 polymer ?
#
loop_
_entity_poly.entity_id
_entity_poly.type
_entity_poly.pdbx_seq_one_letter_code
_entity_poly.pdbx_strand_id
1 'polypeptide(L)'
;MKPKQADILRHASALFNREGYQSPSIERIAEHAGISKMTFYRYYADKEALIMAILKQKESEFMQDLAQITADKASAREKLFAVFDYYHRWFTCDTFHGCMFTRALFEYGASSPAIREQCSRFKSLLWQ
;
A
#
# COMPACT_ATOMS: atom_id res chain seq x y z
N MET A 1 -1.43 15.96 -5.10
CA MET A 1 -2.10 14.94 -5.95
C MET A 1 -3.43 15.49 -6.43
N LYS A 2 -3.84 15.27 -7.69
CA LYS A 2 -5.17 15.72 -8.18
C LYS A 2 -6.27 14.92 -7.46
N PRO A 3 -7.44 15.52 -7.12
CA PRO A 3 -8.48 14.81 -6.34
C PRO A 3 -8.87 13.46 -6.93
N LYS A 4 -9.08 13.41 -8.25
CA LYS A 4 -9.45 12.17 -8.97
C LYS A 4 -8.35 11.10 -8.95
N GLN A 5 -7.09 11.48 -8.89
CA GLN A 5 -5.97 10.54 -8.76
C GLN A 5 -5.93 9.92 -7.36
N ALA A 6 -6.23 10.71 -6.33
CA ALA A 6 -6.36 10.24 -4.96
C ALA A 6 -7.50 9.21 -4.82
N ASP A 7 -8.64 9.48 -5.46
CA ASP A 7 -9.77 8.55 -5.49
C ASP A 7 -9.42 7.23 -6.17
N ILE A 8 -8.74 7.27 -7.32
CA ILE A 8 -8.28 6.06 -8.00
C ILE A 8 -7.39 5.24 -7.08
N LEU A 9 -6.41 5.85 -6.40
CA LEU A 9 -5.54 5.15 -5.46
C LEU A 9 -6.32 4.53 -4.31
N ARG A 10 -7.24 5.28 -3.70
CA ARG A 10 -8.06 4.79 -2.57
C ARG A 10 -8.90 3.58 -2.96
N HIS A 11 -9.63 3.69 -4.07
CA HIS A 11 -10.48 2.60 -4.56
C HIS A 11 -9.67 1.39 -5.02
N ALA A 12 -8.59 1.60 -5.78
CA ALA A 12 -7.71 0.53 -6.20
C ALA A 12 -6.98 -0.14 -5.03
N SER A 13 -6.54 0.62 -4.02
CA SER A 13 -5.90 0.08 -2.83
C SER A 13 -6.84 -0.83 -2.04
N ALA A 14 -8.11 -0.44 -1.88
CA ALA A 14 -9.12 -1.28 -1.25
C ALA A 14 -9.37 -2.57 -2.04
N LEU A 15 -9.46 -2.46 -3.37
CA LEU A 15 -9.67 -3.60 -4.27
C LEU A 15 -8.48 -4.58 -4.22
N PHE A 16 -7.25 -4.08 -4.36
CA PHE A 16 -6.04 -4.90 -4.29
C PHE A 16 -5.81 -5.51 -2.91
N ASN A 17 -6.14 -4.78 -1.85
CA ASN A 17 -6.05 -5.33 -0.50
C ASN A 17 -6.96 -6.54 -0.33
N ARG A 18 -8.18 -6.52 -0.89
CA ARG A 18 -9.13 -7.63 -0.80
C ARG A 18 -8.84 -8.78 -1.77
N GLU A 19 -8.48 -8.45 -3.02
CA GLU A 19 -8.50 -9.41 -4.13
C GLU A 19 -7.10 -9.78 -4.67
N GLY A 20 -6.04 -9.16 -4.14
CA GLY A 20 -4.71 -9.27 -4.72
C GLY A 20 -4.51 -8.36 -5.93
N TYR A 21 -3.31 -8.41 -6.52
CA TYR A 21 -2.93 -7.50 -7.61
C TYR A 21 -3.20 -8.07 -9.00
N GLN A 22 -3.06 -9.39 -9.17
CA GLN A 22 -3.26 -10.06 -10.46
C GLN A 22 -4.74 -10.16 -10.83
N SER A 23 -5.62 -10.43 -9.85
CA SER A 23 -7.04 -10.70 -10.10
C SER A 23 -7.80 -9.51 -10.73
N PRO A 24 -7.70 -8.26 -10.21
CA PRO A 24 -8.46 -7.16 -10.80
C PRO A 24 -7.88 -6.71 -12.14
N SER A 25 -8.76 -6.61 -13.16
CA SER A 25 -8.44 -5.98 -14.44
C SER A 25 -8.48 -4.46 -14.35
N ILE A 26 -7.90 -3.76 -15.34
CA ILE A 26 -7.97 -2.29 -15.41
C ILE A 26 -9.43 -1.82 -15.54
N GLU A 27 -10.27 -2.57 -16.25
CA GLU A 27 -11.70 -2.31 -16.38
C GLU A 27 -12.39 -2.38 -15.01
N ARG A 28 -12.14 -3.44 -14.23
CA ARG A 28 -12.72 -3.60 -12.89
C ARG A 28 -12.24 -2.51 -11.93
N ILE A 29 -10.97 -2.13 -12.01
CA ILE A 29 -10.41 -1.02 -11.23
C ILE A 29 -11.11 0.30 -11.59
N ALA A 30 -11.27 0.57 -12.90
CA ALA A 30 -11.92 1.78 -13.38
C ALA A 30 -13.39 1.85 -12.96
N GLU A 31 -14.13 0.75 -13.09
CA GLU A 31 -15.51 0.61 -12.63
C GLU A 31 -15.62 0.84 -11.12
N HIS A 32 -14.77 0.18 -10.32
CA HIS A 32 -14.77 0.31 -8.86
C HIS A 32 -14.42 1.74 -8.38
N ALA A 33 -13.63 2.47 -9.17
CA ALA A 33 -13.28 3.86 -8.92
C ALA A 33 -14.27 4.87 -9.56
N GLY A 34 -15.31 4.42 -10.25
CA GLY A 34 -16.30 5.29 -10.90
C GLY A 34 -15.71 6.14 -12.04
N ILE A 35 -14.74 5.59 -12.79
CA ILE A 35 -14.06 6.27 -13.90
C ILE A 35 -14.07 5.44 -15.18
N SER A 36 -13.78 6.08 -16.32
CA SER A 36 -13.54 5.37 -17.57
C SER A 36 -12.13 4.78 -17.64
N LYS A 37 -11.94 3.72 -18.43
CA LYS A 37 -10.62 3.16 -18.78
C LYS A 37 -9.68 4.23 -19.37
N MET A 38 -10.21 5.14 -20.20
CA MET A 38 -9.44 6.28 -20.73
C MET A 38 -8.97 7.23 -19.61
N THR A 39 -9.81 7.46 -18.59
CA THR A 39 -9.42 8.25 -17.42
C THR A 39 -8.34 7.56 -16.59
N PHE A 40 -8.40 6.23 -16.44
CA PHE A 40 -7.33 5.46 -15.79
C PHE A 40 -5.99 5.72 -16.49
N TYR A 41 -5.94 5.54 -17.81
CA TYR A 41 -4.71 5.70 -18.59
C TYR A 41 -4.16 7.13 -18.61
N ARG A 42 -5.00 8.13 -18.32
CA ARG A 42 -4.54 9.52 -18.13
C ARG A 42 -3.66 9.69 -16.88
N TYR A 43 -3.80 8.82 -15.88
CA TYR A 43 -3.05 8.88 -14.62
C TYR A 43 -1.98 7.78 -14.49
N TYR A 44 -2.23 6.59 -15.03
CA TYR A 44 -1.34 5.43 -14.92
C TYR A 44 -1.17 4.75 -16.27
N ALA A 45 0.07 4.54 -16.69
CA ALA A 45 0.36 3.90 -17.97
C ALA A 45 -0.17 2.45 -18.04
N ASP A 46 -0.12 1.75 -16.91
CA ASP A 46 -0.56 0.37 -16.77
C ASP A 46 -0.92 0.06 -15.30
N LYS A 47 -1.24 -1.22 -15.03
CA LYS A 47 -1.56 -1.70 -13.68
C LYS A 47 -0.34 -1.66 -12.76
N GLU A 48 0.86 -1.90 -13.26
CA GLU A 48 2.10 -1.90 -12.47
C GLU A 48 2.44 -0.50 -11.94
N ALA A 49 2.26 0.54 -12.76
CA ALA A 49 2.43 1.93 -12.38
C ALA A 49 1.48 2.33 -11.22
N LEU A 50 0.23 1.82 -11.25
CA LEU A 50 -0.72 2.00 -10.16
C LEU A 50 -0.30 1.25 -8.89
N ILE A 51 0.15 -0.01 -9.02
CA ILE A 51 0.66 -0.80 -7.89
C ILE A 51 1.82 -0.06 -7.21
N MET A 52 2.79 0.43 -8.00
CA MET A 52 3.93 1.18 -7.50
C MET A 52 3.52 2.47 -6.76
N ALA A 53 2.52 3.19 -7.29
CA ALA A 53 2.00 4.37 -6.61
C ALA A 53 1.35 4.04 -5.26
N ILE A 54 0.58 2.94 -5.19
CA ILE A 54 -0.02 2.45 -3.94
C ILE A 54 1.06 2.02 -2.94
N LEU A 55 2.08 1.28 -3.36
CA LEU A 55 3.16 0.84 -2.48
C LEU A 55 3.95 2.02 -1.91
N LYS A 56 4.21 3.06 -2.72
CA LYS A 56 4.86 4.29 -2.24
C LYS A 56 3.98 5.05 -1.24
N GLN A 57 2.68 5.13 -1.50
CA GLN A 57 1.73 5.73 -0.55
C GLN A 57 1.71 4.96 0.77
N LYS A 58 1.60 3.63 0.72
CA LYS A 58 1.56 2.76 1.91
C LYS A 58 2.84 2.83 2.73
N GLU A 59 4.00 2.94 2.08
CA GLU A 59 5.26 3.19 2.75
C GLU A 59 5.22 4.53 3.50
N SER A 60 4.81 5.61 2.83
CA SER A 60 4.75 6.94 3.46
C SER A 60 3.79 6.95 4.65
N GLU A 61 2.61 6.35 4.50
CA GLU A 61 1.61 6.22 5.58
C GLU A 61 2.20 5.45 6.77
N PHE A 62 2.83 4.31 6.52
CA PHE A 62 3.41 3.48 7.57
C PHE A 62 4.56 4.20 8.32
N MET A 63 5.47 4.87 7.60
CA MET A 63 6.58 5.60 8.25
C MET A 63 6.07 6.78 9.09
N GLN A 64 5.03 7.48 8.60
CA GLN A 64 4.37 8.54 9.35
C GLN A 64 3.66 8.01 10.60
N ASP A 65 2.92 6.91 10.47
CA ASP A 65 2.24 6.26 11.59
C ASP A 65 3.25 5.83 12.66
N LEU A 66 4.35 5.17 12.28
CA LEU A 66 5.39 4.75 13.21
C LEU A 66 6.02 5.93 13.95
N ALA A 67 6.33 7.02 13.24
CA ALA A 67 6.84 8.24 13.87
C ALA A 67 5.82 8.81 14.87
N GLN A 68 4.55 8.87 14.48
CA GLN A 68 3.47 9.46 15.29
C GLN A 68 3.19 8.64 16.56
N ILE A 69 3.08 7.31 16.47
CA ILE A 69 2.74 6.46 17.62
C ILE A 69 3.88 6.34 18.64
N THR A 70 5.11 6.67 18.23
CA THR A 70 6.30 6.61 19.10
C THR A 70 6.75 7.98 19.62
N ALA A 71 6.23 9.08 19.07
CA ALA A 71 6.69 10.45 19.36
C ALA A 71 6.52 10.86 20.83
N ASP A 72 5.45 10.41 21.48
CA ASP A 72 5.08 10.79 22.85
C ASP A 72 5.51 9.75 23.92
N LYS A 73 6.20 8.68 23.52
CA LYS A 73 6.59 7.59 24.42
C LYS A 73 7.93 7.88 25.09
N ALA A 74 7.95 7.84 26.41
CA ALA A 74 9.09 8.26 27.22
C ALA A 74 10.26 7.27 27.19
N SER A 75 10.00 5.99 26.92
CA SER A 75 11.01 4.93 26.94
C SER A 75 11.01 4.05 25.69
N ALA A 76 12.14 3.39 25.41
CA ALA A 76 12.24 2.41 24.33
C ALA A 76 11.23 1.26 24.49
N ARG A 77 10.96 0.84 25.74
CA ARG A 77 9.95 -0.18 26.06
C ARG A 77 8.55 0.26 25.62
N GLU A 78 8.14 1.47 25.97
CA GLU A 78 6.83 2.00 25.57
C GLU A 78 6.72 2.18 24.06
N LYS A 79 7.80 2.58 23.38
CA LYS A 79 7.84 2.63 21.90
C LYS A 79 7.62 1.26 21.27
N LEU A 80 8.28 0.22 21.79
CA LEU A 80 8.09 -1.15 21.32
C LEU A 80 6.64 -1.61 21.51
N PHE A 81 6.06 -1.38 22.69
CA PHE A 81 4.64 -1.71 22.92
C PHE A 81 3.71 -0.96 21.98
N ALA A 82 3.93 0.33 21.74
CA ALA A 82 3.12 1.10 20.79
C ALA A 82 3.16 0.52 19.37
N VAL A 83 4.32 0.02 18.92
CA VAL A 83 4.46 -0.66 17.63
C VAL A 83 3.68 -1.98 17.61
N PHE A 84 3.76 -2.78 18.68
CA PHE A 84 2.96 -4.01 18.78
C PHE A 84 1.46 -3.73 18.79
N ASP A 85 1.00 -2.69 19.49
CA ASP A 85 -0.40 -2.28 19.51
C ASP A 85 -0.86 -1.78 18.14
N TYR A 86 0.00 -1.08 17.39
CA TYR A 86 -0.26 -0.70 16.00
C TYR A 86 -0.49 -1.93 15.12
N TYR A 87 0.41 -2.92 15.19
CA TYR A 87 0.25 -4.17 14.44
C TYR A 87 -0.97 -4.97 14.90
N HIS A 88 -1.24 -5.03 16.20
CA HIS A 88 -2.41 -5.72 16.75
C HIS A 88 -3.73 -5.14 16.20
N ARG A 89 -3.86 -3.81 16.19
CA ARG A 89 -5.02 -3.12 15.58
C ARG A 89 -5.15 -3.41 14.09
N TRP A 90 -4.04 -3.48 13.37
CA TRP A 90 -4.07 -3.82 11.95
C TRP A 90 -4.46 -5.27 11.71
N PHE A 91 -3.96 -6.22 12.50
CA PHE A 91 -4.29 -7.65 12.38
C PHE A 91 -5.74 -7.98 12.74
N THR A 92 -6.35 -7.17 13.59
CA THR A 92 -7.71 -7.38 14.10
C THR A 92 -8.78 -6.57 13.36
N CYS A 93 -8.42 -5.80 12.33
CA CYS A 93 -9.41 -5.05 11.55
C CYS A 93 -10.12 -5.96 10.54
N ASP A 94 -11.40 -5.69 10.26
CA ASP A 94 -12.23 -6.50 9.34
C ASP A 94 -11.70 -6.49 7.89
N THR A 95 -10.90 -5.48 7.55
CA THR A 95 -10.26 -5.34 6.24
C THR A 95 -8.86 -5.93 6.18
N PHE A 96 -8.44 -6.70 7.20
CA PHE A 96 -7.14 -7.34 7.21
C PHE A 96 -7.11 -8.50 6.22
N HIS A 97 -6.25 -8.37 5.21
CA HIS A 97 -5.99 -9.42 4.22
C HIS A 97 -4.49 -9.75 4.14
N GLY A 98 -3.69 -9.34 5.14
CA GLY A 98 -2.24 -9.45 5.13
C GLY A 98 -1.52 -8.28 4.47
N CYS A 99 -0.18 -8.31 4.50
CA CYS A 99 0.66 -7.21 4.04
C CYS A 99 0.60 -7.03 2.51
N MET A 100 0.27 -5.82 2.07
CA MET A 100 0.26 -5.44 0.65
C MET A 100 1.65 -5.56 0.00
N PHE A 101 2.74 -5.25 0.73
CA PHE A 101 4.11 -5.43 0.21
C PHE A 101 4.49 -6.90 0.02
N THR A 102 4.19 -7.75 1.00
CA THR A 102 4.44 -9.20 0.89
C THR A 102 3.67 -9.77 -0.29
N ARG A 103 2.42 -9.37 -0.46
CA ARG A 103 1.59 -9.83 -1.56
C ARG A 103 2.08 -9.35 -2.93
N ALA A 104 2.53 -8.10 -3.03
CA ALA A 104 3.13 -7.56 -4.25
C ALA A 104 4.41 -8.34 -4.63
N LEU A 105 5.24 -8.70 -3.65
CA LEU A 105 6.41 -9.55 -3.89
C LEU A 105 6.03 -10.95 -4.39
N PHE A 106 5.00 -11.57 -3.82
CA PHE A 106 4.57 -12.90 -4.27
C PHE A 106 3.98 -12.87 -5.69
N GLU A 107 3.14 -11.89 -5.99
CA GLU A 107 2.40 -11.84 -7.26
C GLU A 107 3.18 -11.20 -8.41
N TYR A 108 4.09 -10.26 -8.12
CA TYR A 108 4.81 -9.47 -9.12
C TYR A 108 6.33 -9.51 -8.95
N GLY A 109 6.86 -9.99 -7.83
CA GLY A 109 8.29 -9.91 -7.54
C GLY A 109 9.16 -10.64 -8.58
N ALA A 110 8.66 -11.72 -9.20
CA ALA A 110 9.38 -12.46 -10.25
C ALA A 110 9.45 -11.69 -11.59
N SER A 111 8.37 -10.98 -11.96
CA SER A 111 8.21 -10.33 -13.26
C SER A 111 8.49 -8.82 -13.26
N SER A 112 8.49 -8.17 -12.10
CA SER A 112 8.74 -6.73 -11.95
C SER A 112 9.92 -6.47 -10.99
N PRO A 113 11.11 -6.17 -11.54
CA PRO A 113 12.24 -5.70 -10.74
C PRO A 113 11.92 -4.43 -9.94
N ALA A 114 11.11 -3.53 -10.49
CA ALA A 114 10.73 -2.29 -9.84
C ALA A 114 9.89 -2.51 -8.56
N ILE A 115 8.91 -3.43 -8.60
CA ILE A 115 8.13 -3.80 -7.41
C ILE A 115 9.03 -4.47 -6.37
N ARG A 116 9.93 -5.36 -6.81
CA ARG A 116 10.89 -6.03 -5.93
C ARG A 116 11.78 -5.02 -5.20
N GLU A 117 12.32 -4.06 -5.94
CA GLU A 117 13.16 -2.99 -5.40
C GLU A 117 12.39 -2.11 -4.41
N GLN A 118 11.18 -1.68 -4.76
CA GLN A 118 10.35 -0.87 -3.85
C GLN A 118 10.04 -1.61 -2.54
N CYS A 119 9.77 -2.91 -2.59
CA CYS A 119 9.53 -3.70 -1.38
C CYS A 119 10.82 -3.93 -0.57
N SER A 120 11.98 -4.04 -1.22
CA SER A 120 13.28 -4.10 -0.55
C SER A 120 13.58 -2.77 0.15
N ARG A 121 13.37 -1.65 -0.56
CA ARG A 121 13.55 -0.29 -0.03
C ARG A 121 12.70 -0.05 1.21
N PHE A 122 11.41 -0.43 1.18
CA PHE A 122 10.52 -0.31 2.33
C PHE A 122 11.11 -1.00 3.58
N LYS A 123 11.65 -2.22 3.43
CA LYS A 123 12.30 -2.93 4.53
C LYS A 123 13.57 -2.23 5.00
N SER A 124 14.36 -1.69 4.08
CA SER A 124 15.61 -0.98 4.42
C SER A 124 15.38 0.26 5.26
N LEU A 125 14.26 0.95 5.09
CA LEU A 125 13.89 2.14 5.87
C LEU A 125 13.62 1.85 7.35
N LEU A 126 13.34 0.60 7.72
CA LEU A 126 13.10 0.21 9.11
C LEU A 126 14.39 0.05 9.94
N TRP A 127 15.55 0.08 9.30
CA TRP A 127 16.86 -0.12 9.94
C TRP A 127 17.69 1.17 10.05
N GLN A 128 17.14 2.31 9.64
CA GLN A 128 17.78 3.63 9.73
C GLN A 128 17.31 4.36 10.99
#